data_AF-A0A1L7BEH9-F1
#
_entry.id   AF-A0A1L7BEH9-F1
#
_cell.length_a   1.000
_cell.length_b   1.000
_cell.length_c   1.000
_cell.angle_alpha   90.00
_cell.angle_beta   90.00
_cell.angle_gamma   90.00
#
_symmetry.space_group_name_H-M   'P 1'
#
loop_
_entity.id
_entity.type
_entity.pdbx_description
1 polymer ?
#
loop_
_entity_poly.entity_id
_entity_poly.type
_entity_poly.pdbx_seq_one_letter_code
_entity_poly.pdbx_strand_id
1 'polypeptide(L)'
;MKFFYNLERSEFGEYVTIEVTDDQNSGIGAIVPERKKGENYKVIMGAIEEYRYIVEKASIEDTFNIAYSLSKHFPNHPKVIFAIDAAFKELYSKTYNIPLEKLLGQENIKQCKNSEGKKIFPEEYGFVDLIKVLPQFDNYTFVLTKYPKGEMYEVLKALSTNYKYVEVLSWKERLSI
;
A
#
# COMPACT_ATOMS: atom_id res chain seq x y z
N MET A 1 -18.16 4.76 -4.05
CA MET A 1 -17.51 3.46 -4.36
C MET A 1 -18.08 2.35 -3.50
N LYS A 2 -17.90 1.08 -3.88
CA LYS A 2 -18.09 -0.05 -2.93
C LYS A 2 -16.76 -0.42 -2.29
N PHE A 3 -16.81 -0.81 -1.01
CA PHE A 3 -15.62 -1.09 -0.22
C PHE A 3 -15.74 -2.40 0.54
N PHE A 4 -14.85 -3.34 0.21
CA PHE A 4 -14.79 -4.66 0.82
C PHE A 4 -13.45 -4.88 1.49
N TYR A 5 -13.43 -5.73 2.50
CA TYR A 5 -12.19 -6.28 3.03
C TYR A 5 -12.40 -7.72 3.49
N ASN A 6 -11.34 -8.51 3.45
CA ASN A 6 -11.34 -9.89 3.92
C ASN A 6 -10.13 -10.16 4.81
N LEU A 7 -10.37 -10.91 5.89
CA LEU A 7 -9.30 -11.50 6.68
C LEU A 7 -8.85 -12.79 6.00
N GLU A 8 -7.63 -12.79 5.49
CA GLU A 8 -7.01 -13.95 4.89
C GLU A 8 -6.14 -14.66 5.93
N ARG A 9 -6.27 -15.98 6.01
CA ARG A 9 -5.55 -16.82 6.97
C ARG A 9 -4.69 -17.83 6.24
N SER A 10 -3.47 -18.02 6.74
CA SER A 10 -2.61 -19.11 6.31
C SER A 10 -1.86 -19.70 7.52
N GLU A 11 -1.06 -20.72 7.25
CA GLU A 11 -0.21 -21.36 8.26
C GLU A 11 0.80 -20.40 8.92
N PHE A 12 1.16 -19.31 8.26
CA PHE A 12 2.21 -18.38 8.72
C PHE A 12 1.66 -17.12 9.38
N GLY A 13 0.35 -16.92 9.36
CA GLY A 13 -0.29 -15.73 9.93
C GLY A 13 -1.52 -15.25 9.17
N GLU A 14 -1.91 -14.04 9.53
CA GLU A 14 -3.10 -13.35 9.06
C GLU A 14 -2.68 -12.13 8.25
N TYR A 15 -3.38 -11.83 7.16
CA TYR A 15 -3.27 -10.57 6.45
C TYR A 15 -4.67 -10.10 6.03
N VAL A 16 -4.81 -8.81 5.77
CA VAL A 16 -6.10 -8.24 5.37
C VAL A 16 -6.00 -7.78 3.93
N THR A 17 -6.94 -8.20 3.09
CA THR A 17 -7.12 -7.65 1.75
C THR A 17 -8.26 -6.66 1.77
N ILE A 18 -8.14 -5.63 0.95
CA ILE A 18 -9.20 -4.65 0.73
C ILE A 18 -9.45 -4.51 -0.77
N GLU A 19 -10.68 -4.18 -1.12
CA GLU A 19 -11.09 -3.98 -2.51
C GLU A 19 -11.97 -2.74 -2.60
N VAL A 20 -11.63 -1.86 -3.56
CA VAL A 20 -12.45 -0.71 -3.96
C VAL A 20 -12.91 -0.93 -5.39
N THR A 21 -14.20 -0.77 -5.65
CA THR A 21 -14.77 -1.00 -6.99
C THR A 21 -15.83 0.03 -7.38
N ASP A 22 -15.89 0.31 -8.68
CA ASP A 22 -16.91 1.12 -9.38
C ASP A 22 -17.93 0.26 -10.15
N ASP A 23 -18.08 -1.02 -9.79
CA ASP A 23 -18.88 -2.08 -10.44
C ASP A 23 -18.33 -2.61 -11.77
N GLN A 24 -17.45 -1.87 -12.44
CA GLN A 24 -16.83 -2.32 -13.71
C GLN A 24 -15.40 -2.79 -13.49
N ASN A 25 -14.67 -2.07 -12.65
CA ASN A 25 -13.27 -2.29 -12.33
C ASN A 25 -13.11 -2.42 -10.82
N SER A 26 -12.01 -3.05 -10.41
CA SER A 26 -11.62 -3.10 -9.00
C SER A 26 -10.13 -2.87 -8.83
N GLY A 27 -9.77 -2.25 -7.72
CA GLY A 27 -8.40 -2.15 -7.24
C GLY A 27 -8.26 -2.82 -5.88
N ILE A 28 -7.09 -3.42 -5.63
CA ILE A 28 -6.81 -4.25 -4.47
C ILE A 28 -5.71 -3.62 -3.64
N GLY A 29 -5.94 -3.57 -2.33
CA GLY A 29 -4.93 -3.26 -1.32
C GLY A 29 -4.71 -4.47 -0.42
N ALA A 30 -3.54 -4.58 0.21
CA ALA A 30 -3.28 -5.62 1.20
C ALA A 30 -2.37 -5.16 2.35
N ILE A 31 -2.64 -5.70 3.54
CA ILE A 31 -2.03 -5.26 4.78
C ILE A 31 -1.52 -6.47 5.54
N VAL A 32 -0.23 -6.48 5.87
CA VAL A 32 0.36 -7.45 6.80
C VAL A 32 0.45 -6.80 8.20
N PRO A 33 -0.35 -7.26 9.19
CA PRO A 33 -0.22 -6.80 10.56
C PRO A 33 1.06 -7.32 11.19
N GLU A 34 1.87 -6.43 11.76
CA GLU A 34 3.12 -6.78 12.44
C GLU A 34 2.95 -6.79 13.96
N ARG A 35 2.77 -7.99 14.54
CA ARG A 35 2.54 -8.16 16.00
C ARG A 35 3.63 -7.54 16.87
N LYS A 36 4.90 -7.56 16.42
CA LYS A 36 6.03 -6.91 17.13
C LYS A 36 5.86 -5.39 17.27
N LYS A 37 5.07 -4.77 16.40
CA LYS A 37 4.72 -3.33 16.44
C LYS A 37 3.38 -3.07 17.15
N GLY A 38 2.82 -4.08 17.81
CA GLY A 38 1.52 -3.99 18.47
C GLY A 38 0.31 -4.09 17.53
N GLU A 39 0.54 -4.36 16.23
CA GLU A 39 -0.55 -4.51 15.26
C GLU A 39 -1.14 -5.91 15.30
N ASN A 40 -2.45 -6.01 15.09
CA ASN A 40 -3.12 -7.27 14.80
C ASN A 40 -4.31 -7.01 13.87
N TYR A 41 -4.90 -8.07 13.34
CA TYR A 41 -6.00 -7.94 12.38
C TYR A 41 -7.20 -7.16 12.93
N LYS A 42 -7.48 -7.21 14.24
CA LYS A 42 -8.59 -6.47 14.85
C LYS A 42 -8.35 -4.96 14.83
N VAL A 43 -7.11 -4.54 15.13
CA VAL A 43 -6.72 -3.12 15.06
C VAL A 43 -6.83 -2.62 13.61
N ILE A 44 -6.33 -3.41 12.66
CA ILE A 44 -6.42 -3.09 11.23
C ILE A 44 -7.87 -2.99 10.76
N MET A 45 -8.71 -3.97 11.08
CA MET A 45 -10.13 -3.97 10.72
C MET A 45 -10.88 -2.81 11.39
N GLY A 46 -10.58 -2.49 12.65
CA GLY A 46 -11.15 -1.32 13.33
C GLY A 46 -10.85 -0.03 12.57
N ALA A 47 -9.59 0.18 12.18
CA ALA A 47 -9.21 1.34 11.37
C ALA A 47 -9.85 1.35 9.97
N ILE A 48 -10.04 0.18 9.34
CA ILE A 48 -10.76 0.08 8.06
C ILE A 48 -12.23 0.53 8.22
N GLU A 49 -12.89 0.15 9.30
CA GLU A 49 -14.28 0.57 9.57
C GLU A 49 -14.39 2.09 9.82
N GLU A 50 -13.43 2.70 10.52
CA GLU A 50 -13.37 4.16 10.67
C GLU A 50 -13.26 4.89 9.31
N TYR A 51 -12.60 4.27 8.33
CA TYR A 51 -12.43 4.84 6.99
C TYR A 51 -13.58 4.52 6.02
N ARG A 52 -14.41 3.51 6.31
CA ARG A 52 -15.42 2.98 5.39
C ARG A 52 -16.30 4.07 4.81
N TYR A 53 -16.86 4.92 5.65
CA TYR A 53 -17.79 5.97 5.22
C TYR A 53 -17.15 6.96 4.24
N ILE A 54 -15.87 7.29 4.43
CA ILE A 54 -15.13 8.18 3.52
C ILE A 54 -14.90 7.49 2.18
N VAL A 55 -14.44 6.23 2.22
CA VAL A 55 -14.17 5.45 1.00
C VAL A 55 -15.44 5.23 0.17
N GLU A 56 -16.56 4.89 0.83
CA GLU A 56 -17.82 4.63 0.13
C GLU A 56 -18.41 5.90 -0.50
N LYS A 57 -18.17 7.08 0.09
CA LYS A 57 -18.59 8.38 -0.46
C LYS A 57 -17.64 8.96 -1.50
N ALA A 58 -16.39 8.50 -1.56
CA ALA A 58 -15.43 8.96 -2.54
C ALA A 58 -15.84 8.54 -3.96
N SER A 59 -15.39 9.32 -4.93
CA SER A 59 -15.46 9.01 -6.35
C SER A 59 -14.06 8.69 -6.91
N ILE A 60 -13.99 8.32 -8.18
CA ILE A 60 -12.70 7.94 -8.79
C ILE A 60 -11.77 9.15 -8.93
N GLU A 61 -12.35 10.35 -9.04
CA GLU A 61 -11.64 11.63 -9.09
C GLU A 61 -10.90 11.94 -7.77
N ASP A 62 -11.33 11.35 -6.65
CA ASP A 62 -10.68 11.53 -5.34
C ASP A 62 -9.39 10.72 -5.19
N THR A 63 -9.01 9.90 -6.17
CA THR A 63 -7.84 8.98 -6.11
C THR A 63 -6.55 9.65 -5.62
N PHE A 64 -6.30 10.91 -5.99
CA PHE A 64 -5.08 11.63 -5.60
C PHE A 64 -5.17 12.33 -4.24
N ASN A 65 -6.36 12.42 -3.67
CA ASN A 65 -6.62 13.10 -2.40
C ASN A 65 -7.08 12.16 -1.28
N ILE A 66 -7.49 10.92 -1.61
CA ILE A 66 -8.11 9.99 -0.66
C ILE A 66 -7.23 9.76 0.57
N ALA A 67 -5.92 9.51 0.38
CA ALA A 67 -5.00 9.29 1.50
C ALA A 67 -4.96 10.46 2.49
N TYR A 68 -5.05 11.70 1.99
CA TYR A 68 -5.10 12.90 2.84
C TYR A 68 -6.41 13.00 3.61
N SER A 69 -7.53 12.70 2.95
CA SER A 69 -8.86 12.67 3.60
C SER A 69 -8.91 11.65 4.73
N LEU A 70 -8.36 10.45 4.50
CA LEU A 70 -8.28 9.39 5.51
C LEU A 70 -7.37 9.81 6.68
N SER A 71 -6.16 10.28 6.39
CA SER A 71 -5.20 10.71 7.42
C SER A 71 -5.71 11.86 8.27
N LYS A 72 -6.52 12.76 7.71
CA LYS A 72 -7.12 13.88 8.45
C LYS A 72 -8.26 13.40 9.36
N HIS A 73 -9.04 12.42 8.91
CA HIS A 73 -10.18 11.91 9.65
C HIS A 73 -9.77 11.07 10.87
N PHE A 74 -8.91 10.08 10.63
CA PHE A 74 -8.44 9.17 11.66
C PHE A 74 -6.94 8.91 11.43
N PRO A 75 -6.03 9.66 12.08
CA PRO A 75 -4.60 9.59 11.82
C PRO A 75 -3.96 8.32 12.42
N ASN A 76 -2.67 8.09 12.13
CA ASN A 76 -1.82 7.04 12.72
C ASN A 76 -2.11 5.59 12.29
N HIS A 77 -2.73 5.38 11.12
CA HIS A 77 -2.88 4.03 10.52
C HIS A 77 -2.30 3.95 9.10
N PRO A 78 -0.99 4.23 8.92
CA PRO A 78 -0.38 4.38 7.61
C PRO A 78 -0.58 3.15 6.73
N LYS A 79 -0.44 1.92 7.23
CA LYS A 79 -0.64 0.72 6.41
C LYS A 79 -2.04 0.59 5.82
N VAL A 80 -3.05 1.01 6.58
CA VAL A 80 -4.44 0.98 6.13
C VAL A 80 -4.67 2.06 5.06
N ILE A 81 -4.16 3.27 5.30
CA ILE A 81 -4.20 4.37 4.33
C ILE A 81 -3.48 3.95 3.04
N PHE A 82 -2.30 3.35 3.15
CA PHE A 82 -1.50 2.89 2.01
C PHE A 82 -2.26 1.85 1.18
N ALA A 83 -2.86 0.86 1.83
CA ALA A 83 -3.62 -0.16 1.13
C ALA A 83 -4.82 0.46 0.40
N ILE A 84 -5.57 1.38 1.03
CA ILE A 84 -6.72 2.06 0.39
C ILE A 84 -6.23 2.91 -0.78
N ASP A 85 -5.17 3.69 -0.58
CA ASP A 85 -4.59 4.53 -1.63
C ASP A 85 -4.10 3.70 -2.83
N ALA A 86 -3.47 2.55 -2.58
CA ALA A 86 -3.07 1.58 -3.60
C ALA A 86 -4.29 1.05 -4.39
N ALA A 87 -5.37 0.67 -3.68
CA ALA A 87 -6.59 0.19 -4.31
C ALA A 87 -7.24 1.28 -5.19
N PHE A 88 -7.30 2.53 -4.75
CA PHE A 88 -7.81 3.63 -5.58
C PHE A 88 -6.96 3.86 -6.83
N LYS A 89 -5.63 3.81 -6.70
CA LYS A 89 -4.72 3.99 -7.84
C LYS A 89 -4.83 2.88 -8.87
N GLU A 90 -4.95 1.62 -8.42
CA GLU A 90 -5.18 0.50 -9.32
C GLU A 90 -6.55 0.61 -10.01
N LEU A 91 -7.59 0.98 -9.27
CA LEU A 91 -8.92 1.22 -9.83
C LEU A 91 -8.87 2.31 -10.92
N TYR A 92 -8.27 3.46 -10.60
CA TYR A 92 -8.12 4.59 -11.54
C TYR A 92 -7.36 4.19 -12.80
N SER A 93 -6.28 3.43 -12.64
CA SER A 93 -5.49 2.91 -13.76
C SER A 93 -6.34 2.06 -14.70
N LYS A 94 -7.17 1.16 -14.17
CA LYS A 94 -8.07 0.31 -14.97
C LYS A 94 -9.20 1.11 -15.61
N THR A 95 -9.87 1.98 -14.84
CA THR A 95 -11.00 2.78 -15.32
C THR A 95 -10.62 3.69 -16.48
N TYR A 96 -9.45 4.32 -16.43
CA TYR A 96 -8.99 5.23 -17.48
C TYR A 96 -7.99 4.62 -18.47
N ASN A 97 -7.65 3.33 -18.31
CA ASN A 97 -6.63 2.65 -19.09
C ASN A 97 -5.28 3.40 -19.11
N ILE A 98 -4.88 3.93 -17.94
CA ILE A 98 -3.61 4.64 -17.76
C ILE A 98 -2.66 3.72 -17.00
N PRO A 99 -1.48 3.36 -17.55
CA PRO A 99 -0.51 2.50 -16.86
C PRO A 99 -0.11 3.05 -15.50
N LEU A 100 -0.05 2.18 -14.48
CA LEU A 100 0.36 2.55 -13.12
C LEU A 100 1.77 3.11 -13.09
N GLU A 101 2.67 2.67 -13.97
CA GLU A 101 4.02 3.22 -14.08
C GLU A 101 4.02 4.71 -14.47
N LYS A 102 3.05 5.17 -15.26
CA LYS A 102 2.90 6.60 -15.57
C LYS A 102 2.33 7.39 -14.39
N LEU A 103 1.47 6.76 -13.59
CA LEU A 103 0.89 7.37 -12.41
C LEU A 103 1.89 7.42 -11.24
N LEU A 104 2.69 6.36 -11.07
CA LEU A 104 3.46 6.08 -9.86
C LEU A 104 4.98 6.10 -10.04
N GLY A 105 5.48 5.98 -11.27
CA GLY A 105 6.91 6.05 -11.58
C GLY A 105 7.46 7.47 -11.57
N GLN A 106 8.79 7.56 -11.64
CA GLN A 106 9.55 8.79 -11.78
C GLN A 106 10.45 8.71 -13.01
N GLU A 107 10.66 9.84 -13.67
CA GLU A 107 11.66 9.97 -14.74
C GLU A 107 13.09 9.86 -14.20
N ASN A 108 13.31 10.22 -12.92
CA ASN A 108 14.63 10.21 -12.27
C ASN A 108 14.72 9.10 -11.20
N ILE A 109 15.36 7.98 -11.55
CA ILE A 109 15.53 6.83 -10.66
C ILE A 109 16.37 7.19 -9.44
N LYS A 110 15.85 6.91 -8.23
CA LYS A 110 16.58 7.07 -6.97
C LYS A 110 17.56 5.92 -6.76
N GLN A 111 18.79 6.22 -6.35
CA GLN A 111 19.74 5.19 -5.93
C GLN A 111 19.49 4.83 -4.46
N CYS A 112 18.99 3.64 -4.18
CA CYS A 112 19.13 3.02 -2.86
C CYS A 112 20.56 2.44 -2.73
N LYS A 113 21.14 2.42 -1.51
CA LYS A 113 22.47 1.82 -1.27
C LYS A 113 22.35 0.52 -0.47
N ASN A 114 23.41 -0.31 -0.58
CA ASN A 114 23.65 -1.68 -0.11
C ASN A 114 22.73 -2.29 0.97
N SER A 115 22.58 -3.62 0.88
CA SER A 115 21.82 -4.57 1.72
C SER A 115 22.07 -4.55 3.25
N GLU A 116 22.88 -3.62 3.74
CA GLU A 116 23.19 -3.42 5.17
C GLU A 116 22.48 -2.19 5.77
N GLY A 117 21.76 -1.44 4.95
CA GLY A 117 21.00 -0.26 5.39
C GLY A 117 19.74 -0.60 6.18
N LYS A 118 19.18 0.41 6.86
CA LYS A 118 17.88 0.30 7.53
C LYS A 118 16.81 -0.11 6.50
N LYS A 119 16.05 -1.17 6.79
CA LYS A 119 14.91 -1.59 5.96
C LYS A 119 13.78 -0.59 6.08
N ILE A 120 13.31 -0.10 4.94
CA ILE A 120 12.21 0.86 4.83
C ILE A 120 11.08 0.22 4.04
N PHE A 121 9.91 0.13 4.67
CA PHE A 121 8.70 -0.42 4.07
C PHE A 121 7.77 0.71 3.64
N PRO A 122 7.31 0.76 2.37
CA PRO A 122 6.44 1.84 1.89
C PRO A 122 5.16 2.00 2.71
N GLU A 123 4.58 0.89 3.15
CA GLU A 123 3.29 0.88 3.83
C GLU A 123 3.35 1.61 5.20
N GLU A 124 4.55 1.83 5.75
CA GLU A 124 4.76 2.59 6.99
C GLU A 124 4.58 4.10 6.81
N TYR A 125 4.59 4.60 5.57
CA TYR A 125 4.45 6.03 5.28
C TYR A 125 3.02 6.41 4.90
N GLY A 126 2.17 5.45 4.56
CA GLY A 126 0.74 5.64 4.31
C GLY A 126 0.35 6.17 2.93
N PHE A 127 1.18 6.97 2.27
CA PHE A 127 0.83 7.63 1.02
C PHE A 127 1.67 7.05 -0.11
N VAL A 128 1.03 6.44 -1.12
CA VAL A 128 1.71 5.86 -2.28
C VAL A 128 2.53 6.93 -3.02
N ASP A 129 2.01 8.16 -3.09
CA ASP A 129 2.70 9.27 -3.74
C ASP A 129 3.86 9.84 -2.93
N LEU A 130 3.81 9.79 -1.59
CA LEU A 130 4.89 10.31 -0.74
C LEU A 130 6.14 9.42 -0.85
N ILE A 131 5.96 8.13 -1.08
CA ILE A 131 7.05 7.18 -1.31
C ILE A 131 7.95 7.64 -2.45
N LYS A 132 7.36 8.14 -3.54
CA LYS A 132 8.09 8.73 -4.68
C LYS A 132 9.09 9.79 -4.23
N VAL A 133 8.76 10.58 -3.22
CA VAL A 133 9.57 11.72 -2.78
C VAL A 133 10.34 11.47 -1.48
N LEU A 134 10.34 10.23 -0.95
CA LEU A 134 11.08 9.91 0.28
C LEU A 134 12.53 10.40 0.21
N PRO A 135 12.99 11.16 1.21
CA PRO A 135 14.33 11.75 1.17
C PRO A 135 15.40 10.67 1.15
N GLN A 136 16.52 10.98 0.50
CA GLN A 136 17.72 10.15 0.50
C GLN A 136 18.43 10.29 1.85
N PHE A 137 17.86 9.72 2.92
CA PHE A 137 18.58 9.63 4.19
C PHE A 137 19.67 8.55 4.08
N ASP A 138 20.71 8.62 4.92
CA ASP A 138 21.86 7.71 4.85
C ASP A 138 21.47 6.22 5.03
N ASN A 139 22.16 5.34 4.30
CA ASN A 139 22.07 3.86 4.30
C ASN A 139 20.69 3.24 4.59
N TYR A 140 19.82 3.15 3.58
CA TYR A 140 18.58 2.39 3.62
C TYR A 140 18.39 1.46 2.42
N THR A 141 17.65 0.38 2.65
CA THR A 141 17.15 -0.52 1.60
C THR A 141 15.63 -0.40 1.56
N PHE A 142 15.09 -0.08 0.38
CA PHE A 142 13.64 -0.04 0.16
C PHE A 142 13.13 -1.47 -0.03
N VAL A 143 12.11 -1.85 0.74
CA VAL A 143 11.63 -3.22 0.81
C VAL A 143 10.17 -3.28 0.36
N LEU A 144 9.88 -4.10 -0.65
CA LEU A 144 8.52 -4.38 -1.10
C LEU A 144 8.04 -5.73 -0.59
N THR A 145 6.75 -5.81 -0.26
CA THR A 145 6.11 -7.04 0.21
C THR A 145 5.50 -7.82 -0.95
N LYS A 146 5.88 -9.09 -1.11
CA LYS A 146 5.20 -10.04 -1.99
C LYS A 146 4.08 -10.76 -1.22
N TYR A 147 2.85 -10.44 -1.55
CA TYR A 147 1.65 -11.04 -0.96
C TYR A 147 1.30 -12.40 -1.59
N PRO A 148 0.55 -13.27 -0.89
CA PRO A 148 0.31 -14.66 -1.31
C PRO A 148 -0.34 -14.82 -2.68
N LYS A 149 -1.35 -14.00 -3.01
CA LYS A 149 -2.13 -14.10 -4.25
C LYS A 149 -1.74 -13.03 -5.27
N GLY A 150 -0.63 -12.32 -5.03
CA GLY A 150 -0.18 -11.22 -5.88
C GLY A 150 -0.94 -9.90 -5.64
N GLU A 151 -1.53 -9.74 -4.47
CA GLU A 151 -2.21 -8.50 -4.08
C GLU A 151 -1.24 -7.30 -4.21
N MET A 152 -1.75 -6.19 -4.75
CA MET A 152 -0.97 -4.98 -5.06
C MET A 152 0.20 -5.16 -6.04
N TYR A 153 0.32 -6.29 -6.75
CA TYR A 153 1.48 -6.57 -7.62
C TYR A 153 1.78 -5.41 -8.59
N GLU A 154 0.78 -4.92 -9.33
CA GLU A 154 0.99 -3.85 -10.30
C GLU A 154 1.37 -2.51 -9.65
N VAL A 155 0.80 -2.19 -8.48
CA VAL A 155 1.13 -0.98 -7.72
C VAL A 155 2.58 -1.04 -7.21
N LEU A 156 2.97 -2.16 -6.62
CA LEU A 156 4.32 -2.36 -6.07
C LEU A 156 5.37 -2.43 -7.19
N LYS A 157 5.04 -3.07 -8.31
CA LYS A 157 5.87 -3.07 -9.53
C LYS A 157 6.09 -1.65 -10.04
N ALA A 158 5.02 -0.86 -10.16
CA ALA A 158 5.15 0.54 -10.58
C ALA A 158 5.99 1.36 -9.59
N LEU A 159 5.80 1.17 -8.28
CA LEU A 159 6.63 1.81 -7.25
C LEU A 159 8.11 1.42 -7.37
N SER A 160 8.41 0.16 -7.68
CA SER A 160 9.80 -0.33 -7.80
C SER A 160 10.60 0.41 -8.86
N THR A 161 9.93 0.92 -9.92
CA THR A 161 10.59 1.68 -10.99
C THR A 161 11.23 2.99 -10.51
N ASN A 162 10.83 3.49 -9.34
CA ASN A 162 11.41 4.68 -8.73
C ASN A 162 12.80 4.44 -8.12
N TYR A 163 13.24 3.19 -7.97
CA TYR A 163 14.42 2.82 -7.21
C TYR A 163 15.35 1.89 -7.99
N LYS A 164 16.65 2.16 -7.92
CA LYS A 164 17.67 1.33 -8.58
C LYS A 164 17.82 -0.06 -7.94
N TYR A 165 17.64 -0.14 -6.62
CA TYR A 165 17.74 -1.38 -5.85
C TYR A 165 16.56 -1.46 -4.90
N VAL A 166 15.84 -2.58 -4.96
CA VAL A 166 14.70 -2.89 -4.12
C VAL A 166 14.86 -4.31 -3.62
N GLU A 167 14.70 -4.52 -2.33
CA GLU A 167 14.57 -5.85 -1.74
C GLU A 167 13.11 -6.27 -1.80
N VAL A 168 12.84 -7.51 -2.21
CA VAL A 168 11.48 -8.06 -2.19
C VAL A 168 11.45 -9.17 -1.15
N LEU A 169 10.60 -8.98 -0.14
CA LEU A 169 10.35 -10.00 0.87
C LEU A 169 8.96 -10.56 0.69
N SER A 170 8.83 -11.88 0.80
CA SER A 170 7.53 -12.48 1.02
C SER A 170 6.91 -11.95 2.32
N TRP A 171 5.59 -11.89 2.36
CA TRP A 171 4.86 -11.52 3.58
C TRP A 171 5.25 -12.40 4.79
N LYS A 172 5.63 -13.66 4.57
CA LYS A 172 6.16 -14.58 5.60
C LYS A 172 7.51 -14.12 6.15
N GLU A 173 8.44 -13.76 5.27
CA GLU A 173 9.75 -13.22 5.68
C GLU A 173 9.58 -11.92 6.47
N ARG A 174 8.64 -11.05 6.03
CA ARG A 174 8.30 -9.82 6.75
C ARG A 174 7.83 -10.07 8.18
N LEU A 175 7.00 -11.07 8.41
CA LEU A 175 6.53 -11.43 9.76
C LEU A 175 7.65 -11.93 10.69
N SER A 176 8.79 -12.33 10.13
CA SER A 176 9.92 -12.89 10.88
C SER A 176 10.96 -11.83 11.29
N ILE A 177 10.97 -10.66 10.64
CA ILE A 177 11.81 -9.49 10.96
C ILE A 177 11.32 -8.85 12.25
#